data_AF-A0A4V5NZL5-F1
#
_entry.id   AF-A0A4V5NZL5-F1
#
_cell.length_a   1.000
_cell.length_b   1.000
_cell.length_c   1.000
_cell.angle_alpha   90.00
_cell.angle_beta   90.00
_cell.angle_gamma   90.00
#
_symmetry.space_group_name_H-M   'P 1'
#
loop_
_entity.id
_entity.type
_entity.pdbx_description
1 polymer ?
#
loop_
_entity_poly.entity_id
_entity_poly.type
_entity_poly.pdbx_seq_one_letter_code
_entity_poly.pdbx_strand_id
1 'polypeptide(L)'
;MLYCFEQFELDTERHSLRCDQDLLQCDERSIRLLILLAESAPEPVSQQQLLDQLWPDTVVSNWSVSRLISDTRKLLAKQGVEFQVIQTVHGRGYRLASEAQERLRKYQSGKTTPTSSSQDSETKLPQSGLMFTMLLATSMVALLFLAIWQLNESIAPEELPNPLARILWVDDHPENNLNETKFLNSQQVAIFTVTSTEEALQLLTIYRYDVVISDMGRNGDWLAGLKLVKALREKGDRTPFLIYTFKPSEAQIKMVHEQGAQGVTGDPFSLYQMLAEHIPLPKQIEL
;
A
#
# COMPACT_ATOMS: atom_id res chain seq x y z
N MET A 1 -21.28 -14.49 2.32
CA MET A 1 -20.50 -15.45 3.15
C MET A 1 -19.84 -14.69 4.30
N LEU A 2 -19.80 -15.23 5.52
CA LEU A 2 -19.21 -14.57 6.69
C LEU A 2 -17.83 -15.16 7.01
N TYR A 3 -16.80 -14.33 7.06
CA TYR A 3 -15.44 -14.68 7.49
C TYR A 3 -15.19 -14.11 8.88
N CYS A 4 -14.86 -14.96 9.86
CA CYS A 4 -14.61 -14.53 11.24
C CYS A 4 -13.14 -14.68 11.64
N PHE A 5 -12.58 -13.65 12.27
CA PHE A 5 -11.24 -13.63 12.84
C PHE A 5 -11.31 -13.06 14.27
N GLU A 6 -11.34 -13.91 15.30
CA GLU A 6 -11.63 -13.48 16.69
C GLU A 6 -12.90 -12.62 16.79
N GLN A 7 -12.76 -11.36 17.19
CA GLN A 7 -13.81 -10.36 17.31
C GLN A 7 -14.26 -9.80 15.96
N PHE A 8 -13.56 -10.10 14.85
CA PHE A 8 -13.91 -9.53 13.54
C PHE A 8 -14.87 -10.42 12.76
N GLU A 9 -15.95 -9.83 12.28
CA GLU A 9 -16.88 -10.46 11.33
C GLU A 9 -16.84 -9.69 10.00
N LEU A 10 -16.28 -10.32 8.97
CA LEU A 10 -16.28 -9.81 7.61
C LEU A 10 -17.44 -10.46 6.84
N ASP A 11 -18.46 -9.68 6.54
CA ASP A 11 -19.60 -10.10 5.73
C ASP A 11 -19.35 -9.75 4.26
N THR A 12 -19.19 -10.77 3.43
CA THR A 12 -18.94 -10.59 1.99
C THR A 12 -20.17 -10.22 1.19
N GLU A 13 -21.37 -10.48 1.70
CA GLU A 13 -22.61 -10.10 1.03
C GLU A 13 -22.98 -8.66 1.34
N ARG A 14 -22.72 -8.22 2.57
CA ARG A 14 -23.03 -6.85 3.02
C ARG A 14 -21.89 -5.86 2.85
N HIS A 15 -20.73 -6.31 2.38
CA HIS A 15 -19.50 -5.52 2.35
C HIS A 15 -19.30 -4.77 3.67
N SER A 16 -19.34 -5.50 4.78
CA SER A 16 -19.20 -4.91 6.11
C SER A 16 -18.18 -5.64 6.94
N LEU A 17 -17.34 -4.89 7.64
CA LEU A 17 -16.46 -5.39 8.67
C LEU A 17 -17.01 -4.98 10.03
N ARG A 18 -17.17 -5.95 10.94
CA ARG A 18 -17.54 -5.71 12.35
C ARG A 18 -16.38 -6.10 13.25
N CYS A 19 -16.29 -5.46 14.39
CA CYS A 19 -15.44 -5.85 15.51
C CYS A 19 -16.35 -5.97 16.74
N ASP A 20 -16.38 -7.14 17.37
CA ASP A 20 -17.37 -7.55 18.37
C ASP A 20 -18.82 -7.36 17.88
N GLN A 21 -19.50 -6.34 18.41
CA GLN A 21 -20.87 -5.99 18.02
C GLN A 21 -20.93 -4.75 17.12
N ASP A 22 -19.82 -4.00 17.00
CA ASP A 22 -19.75 -2.70 16.34
C ASP A 22 -19.37 -2.82 14.87
N LEU A 23 -20.10 -2.09 14.02
CA LEU A 23 -19.76 -1.94 12.60
C LEU A 23 -18.57 -0.99 12.47
N LEU A 24 -17.48 -1.46 11.86
CA LEU A 24 -16.32 -0.61 11.61
C LEU A 24 -16.58 0.32 10.44
N GLN A 25 -16.53 1.63 10.68
CA GLN A 25 -16.42 2.62 9.61
C GLN A 25 -15.03 2.50 8.96
N CYS A 26 -14.97 1.74 7.88
CA CYS A 26 -13.79 1.60 7.05
C CYS A 26 -14.15 1.87 5.58
N ASP A 27 -13.13 2.24 4.80
CA ASP A 27 -13.31 2.46 3.37
C ASP A 27 -13.76 1.17 2.67
N GLU A 28 -14.65 1.29 1.69
CA GLU A 28 -15.19 0.15 0.95
C GLU A 28 -14.08 -0.69 0.32
N ARG A 29 -12.98 -0.06 -0.13
CA ARG A 29 -11.85 -0.79 -0.70
C ARG A 29 -11.10 -1.59 0.35
N SER A 30 -11.03 -1.15 1.59
CA SER A 30 -10.43 -1.93 2.68
C SER A 30 -11.22 -3.22 2.92
N ILE A 31 -12.55 -3.14 2.85
CA ILE A 31 -13.43 -4.31 2.99
C ILE A 31 -13.25 -5.25 1.80
N ARG A 32 -13.31 -4.72 0.57
CA ARG A 32 -13.10 -5.51 -0.66
C ARG A 32 -11.72 -6.18 -0.71
N LEU A 33 -10.68 -5.48 -0.24
CA LEU A 33 -9.34 -6.05 -0.09
C LEU A 33 -9.35 -7.26 0.86
N LEU A 34 -9.95 -7.14 2.05
CA LEU A 34 -10.02 -8.24 3.01
C LEU A 34 -10.82 -9.43 2.47
N ILE A 35 -11.91 -9.18 1.74
CA ILE A 35 -12.71 -10.21 1.08
C ILE A 35 -11.84 -10.95 0.05
N LEU A 36 -11.18 -10.22 -0.83
CA LEU A 36 -10.35 -10.79 -1.89
C LEU A 36 -9.20 -11.65 -1.33
N LEU A 37 -8.56 -11.20 -0.25
CA LEU A 37 -7.52 -11.99 0.44
C LEU A 37 -8.08 -13.22 1.15
N ALA A 38 -9.30 -13.16 1.70
CA ALA A 38 -9.95 -14.29 2.35
C ALA A 38 -10.44 -15.35 1.36
N GLU A 39 -10.98 -14.92 0.21
CA GLU A 39 -11.43 -15.80 -0.88
C GLU A 39 -10.25 -16.49 -1.59
N SER A 40 -9.12 -15.80 -1.71
CA SER A 40 -7.92 -16.33 -2.35
C SER A 40 -7.06 -17.20 -1.42
N ALA A 41 -7.40 -17.28 -0.13
CA ALA A 41 -6.62 -18.02 0.85
C ALA A 41 -6.58 -19.53 0.50
N PRO A 42 -5.40 -20.19 0.61
CA PRO A 42 -4.17 -19.73 1.26
C PRO A 42 -3.19 -18.97 0.35
N GLU A 43 -3.46 -18.86 -0.95
CA GLU A 43 -2.54 -18.30 -1.93
C GLU A 43 -2.44 -16.77 -1.84
N PRO A 44 -1.29 -16.18 -2.22
CA PRO A 44 -1.15 -14.73 -2.34
C PRO A 44 -1.82 -14.18 -3.60
N VAL A 45 -2.37 -12.98 -3.45
CA VAL A 45 -2.89 -12.14 -4.53
C VAL A 45 -1.81 -11.14 -4.92
N SER A 46 -1.45 -11.11 -6.20
CA SER A 46 -0.44 -10.19 -6.72
C SER A 46 -0.90 -8.73 -6.68
N GLN A 47 0.06 -7.82 -6.68
CA GLN A 47 -0.22 -6.39 -6.71
C GLN A 47 -1.03 -5.98 -7.96
N GLN A 48 -0.72 -6.55 -9.13
CA GLN A 48 -1.49 -6.30 -10.36
C GLN A 48 -2.94 -6.78 -10.23
N GLN A 49 -3.18 -7.98 -9.71
CA GLN A 49 -4.53 -8.48 -9.50
C GLN A 49 -5.31 -7.62 -8.49
N LEU A 50 -4.64 -7.11 -7.45
CA LEU A 50 -5.24 -6.18 -6.50
C LEU A 50 -5.60 -4.86 -7.18
N LEU A 51 -4.74 -4.33 -8.06
CA LEU A 51 -5.06 -3.13 -8.84
C LEU A 51 -6.30 -3.34 -9.71
N ASP A 52 -6.29 -4.39 -10.53
CA ASP A 52 -7.35 -4.68 -11.50
C ASP A 52 -8.70 -4.90 -10.81
N GLN A 53 -8.71 -5.54 -9.64
CA GLN A 53 -9.95 -5.83 -8.93
C GLN A 53 -10.43 -4.67 -8.06
N LEU A 54 -9.54 -3.93 -7.40
CA LEU A 54 -9.93 -2.86 -6.48
C LEU A 54 -10.17 -1.53 -7.20
N TRP A 55 -9.55 -1.33 -8.37
CA TRP A 55 -9.66 -0.14 -9.22
C TRP A 55 -9.89 -0.52 -10.70
N PRO A 56 -10.97 -1.23 -11.04
CA PRO A 56 -11.21 -1.72 -12.41
C PRO A 56 -11.30 -0.59 -13.45
N ASP A 57 -11.82 0.57 -13.06
CA ASP A 57 -12.06 1.72 -13.94
C ASP A 57 -11.19 2.94 -13.56
N THR A 58 -10.09 2.73 -12.84
CA THR A 58 -9.21 3.81 -12.41
C THR A 58 -7.76 3.42 -12.61
N VAL A 59 -7.05 4.14 -13.48
CA VAL A 59 -5.60 3.99 -13.59
C VAL A 59 -5.02 4.52 -12.29
N VAL A 60 -4.50 3.61 -11.47
CA VAL A 60 -3.80 3.95 -10.23
C VAL A 60 -2.49 3.17 -10.21
N SER A 61 -1.45 3.73 -9.62
CA SER A 61 -0.18 3.05 -9.56
C SER A 61 -0.17 1.90 -8.55
N ASN A 62 0.80 1.00 -8.73
CA ASN A 62 1.15 -0.06 -7.78
C ASN A 62 1.12 0.42 -6.32
N TRP A 63 1.54 1.65 -6.07
CA TRP A 63 1.58 2.25 -4.76
C TRP A 63 0.20 2.33 -4.06
N SER A 64 -0.90 2.46 -4.81
CA SER A 64 -2.26 2.46 -4.27
C SER A 64 -2.61 1.17 -3.52
N VAL A 65 -2.07 0.03 -3.97
CA VAL A 65 -2.27 -1.25 -3.27
C VAL A 65 -1.55 -1.23 -1.94
N SER A 66 -0.26 -0.87 -1.95
CA SER A 66 0.56 -0.81 -0.73
C SER A 66 -0.11 0.09 0.31
N ARG A 67 -0.57 1.26 -0.15
CA ARG A 67 -1.32 2.21 0.65
C ARG A 67 -2.56 1.63 1.30
N LEU A 68 -3.41 0.97 0.52
CA LEU A 68 -4.64 0.37 1.00
C LEU A 68 -4.34 -0.74 2.03
N ILE A 69 -3.29 -1.53 1.80
CA ILE A 69 -2.82 -2.56 2.74
C ILE A 69 -2.41 -1.92 4.07
N SER A 70 -1.59 -0.87 4.02
CA SER A 70 -1.12 -0.16 5.21
C SER A 70 -2.27 0.45 6.01
N ASP A 71 -3.22 1.10 5.35
CA ASP A 71 -4.37 1.72 6.03
C ASP A 71 -5.31 0.67 6.63
N THR A 72 -5.50 -0.45 5.94
CA THR A 72 -6.29 -1.58 6.44
C THR A 72 -5.61 -2.25 7.65
N ARG A 73 -4.29 -2.43 7.64
CA ARG A 73 -3.53 -2.93 8.80
C ARG A 73 -3.66 -2.00 10.01
N LYS A 74 -3.57 -0.68 9.81
CA LYS A 74 -3.75 0.29 10.91
C LYS A 74 -5.16 0.25 11.49
N LEU A 75 -6.17 0.15 10.63
CA LEU A 75 -7.57 0.03 11.06
C LEU A 75 -7.75 -1.18 11.98
N LEU A 76 -7.21 -2.34 11.57
CA LEU A 76 -7.30 -3.58 12.35
C LEU A 76 -6.52 -3.47 13.68
N ALA A 77 -5.29 -2.93 13.65
CA ALA A 77 -4.48 -2.76 14.85
C ALA A 77 -5.12 -1.81 15.88
N LYS A 78 -5.76 -0.72 15.43
CA LYS A 78 -6.46 0.24 16.31
C LYS A 78 -7.63 -0.41 17.08
N GLN A 79 -8.20 -1.48 16.52
CA GLN A 79 -9.34 -2.18 17.06
C GLN A 79 -8.92 -3.39 17.93
N GLY A 80 -7.66 -3.43 18.36
CA GLY A 80 -7.18 -4.43 19.32
C GLY A 80 -6.74 -5.76 18.69
N VAL A 81 -6.54 -5.82 17.37
CA VAL A 81 -5.95 -7.02 16.76
C VAL A 81 -4.46 -7.08 17.08
N GLU A 82 -4.07 -8.03 17.93
CA GLU A 82 -2.66 -8.22 18.33
C GLU A 82 -1.82 -8.98 17.29
N PHE A 83 -2.46 -9.64 16.32
CA PHE A 83 -1.80 -10.44 15.29
C PHE A 83 -1.87 -9.79 13.90
N GLN A 84 -0.93 -10.15 13.03
CA GLN A 84 -0.92 -9.65 11.65
C GLN A 84 -2.02 -10.34 10.84
N VAL A 85 -3.05 -9.61 10.40
CA VAL A 85 -4.15 -10.17 9.56
C VAL A 85 -3.74 -10.26 8.09
N ILE A 86 -3.03 -9.25 7.58
CA ILE A 86 -2.56 -9.21 6.19
C ILE A 86 -1.06 -9.43 6.16
N GLN A 87 -0.64 -10.54 5.56
CA GLN A 87 0.76 -10.91 5.42
C GLN A 87 1.29 -10.55 4.03
N THR A 88 2.44 -9.89 3.99
CA THR A 88 3.18 -9.68 2.74
C THR A 88 3.86 -10.99 2.35
N VAL A 89 3.64 -11.46 1.13
CA VAL A 89 4.41 -12.57 0.53
C VAL A 89 5.37 -11.96 -0.47
N HIS A 90 6.63 -11.88 -0.06
CA HIS A 90 7.67 -11.20 -0.81
C HIS A 90 7.71 -11.64 -2.28
N GLY A 91 7.66 -10.69 -3.21
CA GLY A 91 7.63 -10.93 -4.66
C GLY A 91 6.35 -11.55 -5.23
N ARG A 92 5.37 -11.94 -4.40
CA ARG A 92 4.10 -12.54 -4.85
C ARG A 92 2.86 -11.70 -4.51
N GLY A 93 3.01 -10.67 -3.69
CA GLY A 93 1.93 -9.75 -3.29
C GLY A 93 1.50 -9.97 -1.84
N TYR A 94 0.19 -10.08 -1.61
CA TYR A 94 -0.37 -10.10 -0.25
C TYR A 94 -1.29 -11.29 -0.07
N ARG A 95 -1.31 -11.85 1.14
CA ARG A 95 -2.25 -12.91 1.51
C ARG A 95 -2.85 -12.65 2.88
N LEU A 96 -3.96 -13.32 3.15
CA LEU A 96 -4.43 -13.46 4.52
C LEU A 96 -3.38 -14.23 5.34
N ALA A 97 -2.97 -13.72 6.50
CA ALA A 97 -1.90 -14.31 7.29
C ALA A 97 -2.24 -15.72 7.78
N SER A 98 -1.24 -16.58 7.96
CA SER A 98 -1.46 -17.97 8.36
C SER A 98 -2.28 -18.10 9.65
N GLU A 99 -2.03 -17.25 10.65
CA GLU A 99 -2.79 -17.22 11.90
C GLU A 99 -4.27 -16.82 11.68
N ALA A 100 -4.52 -15.85 10.81
CA ALA A 100 -5.88 -15.47 10.40
C ALA A 100 -6.58 -16.62 9.66
N GLN A 101 -5.87 -17.34 8.78
CA GLN A 101 -6.39 -18.49 8.05
C GLN A 101 -6.76 -19.65 8.99
N GLU A 102 -5.93 -19.95 9.97
CA GLU A 102 -6.20 -21.02 10.95
C GLU A 102 -7.43 -20.71 11.80
N ARG A 103 -7.60 -19.46 12.21
CA ARG A 103 -8.76 -19.00 12.98
C ARG A 103 -10.04 -19.04 12.14
N LEU A 104 -9.94 -18.66 10.87
CA LEU A 104 -11.03 -18.82 9.90
C LEU A 104 -11.50 -20.27 9.81
N ARG A 105 -10.56 -21.21 9.66
CA ARG A 105 -10.85 -22.65 9.59
C ARG A 105 -11.51 -23.16 10.88
N LYS A 106 -11.04 -22.74 12.06
CA LYS A 106 -11.64 -23.11 13.35
C LYS A 106 -13.09 -22.65 13.48
N TYR A 107 -13.41 -21.44 13.04
CA TYR A 107 -14.78 -20.93 13.07
C TYR A 107 -15.70 -21.68 12.09
N GLN A 108 -15.22 -21.98 10.88
CA GLN A 108 -15.98 -22.77 9.90
C GLN A 108 -16.26 -24.20 10.40
N SER A 109 -15.27 -24.85 11.04
CA SER A 109 -15.44 -26.17 11.66
C SER A 109 -16.31 -26.15 12.93
N GLY A 110 -16.40 -25.01 13.63
CA GLY A 110 -17.27 -24.83 14.80
C GLY A 110 -18.75 -24.59 14.46
N LYS A 111 -19.05 -24.23 13.21
CA LYS A 111 -20.42 -24.01 12.72
C LYS A 111 -21.06 -25.27 12.11
N THR A 112 -20.33 -26.39 12.09
CA THR A 112 -20.87 -27.71 11.74
C THR A 112 -21.30 -28.47 12.99
N THR A 113 -22.61 -28.58 13.21
CA THR A 113 -23.23 -29.60 14.06
C THR A 113 -22.68 -31.00 13.69
N PRO A 114 -22.39 -31.87 14.66
CA PRO A 114 -21.88 -33.20 14.37
C PRO A 114 -23.01 -34.08 13.82
N THR A 115 -22.79 -34.74 12.68
CA THR A 115 -23.49 -35.97 12.34
C THR A 115 -22.55 -36.90 11.60
N SER A 116 -22.08 -37.89 12.37
CA SER A 116 -21.79 -39.27 11.99
C SER A 116 -20.78 -39.55 10.88
N SER A 117 -19.59 -39.97 11.34
CA SER A 117 -18.85 -41.18 10.95
C SER A 117 -19.32 -41.99 9.74
N SER A 118 -18.35 -42.37 8.89
CA SER A 118 -17.94 -43.78 8.71
C SER A 118 -16.61 -43.86 7.97
N GLN A 119 -15.67 -44.58 8.58
CA GLN A 119 -14.49 -45.17 7.95
C GLN A 119 -14.92 -46.22 6.93
N ASP A 120 -14.20 -46.39 5.81
CA ASP A 120 -13.44 -47.63 5.59
C ASP A 120 -12.76 -47.72 4.20
N SER A 121 -11.56 -48.30 4.26
CA SER A 121 -10.93 -49.24 3.32
C SER A 121 -10.17 -48.73 2.08
N GLU A 122 -8.85 -48.90 2.18
CA GLU A 122 -7.90 -49.18 1.11
C GLU A 122 -8.42 -50.21 0.09
N THR A 123 -8.05 -50.05 -1.19
CA THR A 123 -7.54 -51.16 -2.02
C THR A 123 -6.83 -50.66 -3.27
N LYS A 124 -5.86 -51.47 -3.71
CA LYS A 124 -4.70 -51.22 -4.57
C LYS A 124 -4.98 -50.97 -6.08
N LEU A 125 -4.00 -50.32 -6.71
CA LEU A 125 -3.73 -50.21 -8.17
C LEU A 125 -3.62 -51.55 -8.91
N PRO A 126 -3.67 -51.54 -10.28
CA PRO A 126 -2.42 -51.65 -11.05
C PRO A 126 -2.33 -50.86 -12.39
N GLN A 127 -1.08 -50.50 -12.74
CA GLN A 127 -0.43 -50.43 -14.09
C GLN A 127 -0.95 -49.41 -15.13
N SER A 128 -0.16 -48.70 -15.94
CA SER A 128 1.27 -48.70 -16.28
C SER A 128 1.60 -47.45 -17.12
N GLY A 129 2.84 -46.94 -17.01
CA GLY A 129 3.55 -46.31 -18.14
C GLY A 129 3.24 -44.86 -18.53
N LEU A 130 3.42 -43.87 -17.63
CA LEU A 130 3.66 -42.47 -18.07
C LEU A 130 4.32 -41.62 -16.96
N MET A 131 5.58 -41.89 -16.60
CA MET A 131 6.23 -41.24 -15.44
C MET A 131 7.58 -40.57 -15.73
N PHE A 132 7.94 -40.28 -16.99
CA PHE A 132 9.26 -39.66 -17.26
C PHE A 132 9.31 -38.45 -18.19
N THR A 133 8.21 -38.01 -18.81
CA THR A 133 8.22 -36.79 -19.65
C THR A 133 7.73 -35.52 -18.93
N MET A 134 6.98 -35.64 -17.83
CA MET A 134 6.48 -34.47 -17.07
C MET A 134 7.48 -33.88 -16.06
N LEU A 135 8.54 -34.61 -15.70
CA LEU A 135 9.49 -34.18 -14.65
C LEU A 135 10.56 -33.18 -15.16
N LEU A 136 10.89 -33.21 -16.46
CA LEU A 136 11.86 -32.28 -17.05
C LEU A 136 11.25 -30.90 -17.36
N ALA A 137 10.01 -30.86 -17.84
CA ALA A 137 9.34 -29.60 -18.18
C ALA A 137 8.98 -28.78 -16.93
N THR A 138 8.59 -29.45 -15.84
CA THR A 138 8.33 -28.82 -14.54
C THR A 138 9.60 -28.27 -13.90
N SER A 139 10.72 -28.99 -13.99
CA SER A 139 12.03 -28.52 -13.55
C SER A 139 12.50 -27.28 -14.34
N MET A 140 12.29 -27.25 -15.65
CA MET A 140 12.67 -26.11 -16.49
C MET A 140 11.80 -24.88 -16.22
N VAL A 141 10.49 -25.05 -16.01
CA VAL A 141 9.59 -23.97 -15.59
C VAL A 141 9.95 -23.49 -14.19
N ALA A 142 10.27 -24.39 -13.25
CA ALA A 142 10.69 -24.02 -11.90
C ALA A 142 12.04 -23.27 -11.89
N LEU A 143 12.99 -23.67 -12.73
CA LEU A 143 14.27 -22.96 -12.92
C LEU A 143 14.09 -21.61 -13.60
N LEU A 144 13.18 -21.52 -14.58
CA LEU A 144 12.81 -20.25 -15.20
C LEU A 144 12.11 -19.33 -14.19
N PHE A 145 11.22 -19.88 -13.35
CA PHE A 145 10.56 -19.18 -12.25
C PHE A 145 11.56 -18.73 -11.18
N LEU A 146 12.55 -19.57 -10.83
CA LEU A 146 13.64 -19.23 -9.92
C LEU A 146 14.54 -18.13 -10.49
N ALA A 147 14.82 -18.16 -11.79
CA ALA A 147 15.60 -17.13 -12.48
C ALA A 147 14.81 -15.80 -12.58
N ILE A 148 13.51 -15.85 -12.88
CA ILE A 148 12.61 -14.69 -12.88
C ILE A 148 12.46 -14.14 -11.45
N TRP A 149 12.36 -15.00 -10.44
CA TRP A 149 12.36 -14.63 -9.02
C TRP A 149 13.65 -13.92 -8.63
N GLN A 150 14.81 -14.39 -9.10
CA GLN A 150 16.11 -13.79 -8.81
C GLN A 150 16.34 -12.44 -9.53
N LEU A 151 15.71 -12.22 -10.68
CA LEU A 151 15.78 -10.94 -11.41
C LEU A 151 14.81 -9.87 -10.86
N ASN A 152 13.77 -10.26 -10.12
CA ASN A 152 12.70 -9.37 -9.67
C ASN A 152 12.84 -8.88 -8.21
N GLU A 153 13.90 -9.24 -7.50
CA GLU A 153 14.15 -8.87 -6.09
C GLU A 153 14.37 -7.35 -5.85
N SER A 154 14.44 -6.52 -6.89
CA SER A 154 14.92 -5.14 -6.76
C SER A 154 13.86 -4.03 -6.68
N ILE A 155 12.54 -4.30 -6.65
CA ILE A 155 11.54 -3.21 -6.81
C ILE A 155 10.27 -3.33 -5.93
N ALA A 156 10.40 -3.55 -4.61
CA ALA A 156 9.27 -3.34 -3.69
C ALA A 156 9.67 -2.41 -2.52
N PRO A 157 9.15 -1.17 -2.44
CA PRO A 157 9.43 -0.28 -1.33
C PRO A 157 8.87 -0.85 -0.02
N GLU A 158 9.71 -0.92 1.00
CA GLU A 158 9.37 -1.33 2.36
C GLU A 158 8.48 -0.25 3.00
N GLU A 159 7.16 -0.43 3.01
CA GLU A 159 6.25 0.50 3.69
C GLU A 159 6.40 0.39 5.21
N LEU A 160 6.76 1.51 5.84
CA LEU A 160 6.91 1.63 7.29
C LEU A 160 5.61 1.22 8.01
N PRO A 161 5.65 0.27 8.97
CA PRO A 161 4.49 -0.06 9.79
C PRO A 161 4.17 1.11 10.73
N ASN A 162 2.95 1.65 10.61
CA ASN A 162 2.41 2.75 11.41
C ASN A 162 3.23 4.08 11.40
N PRO A 163 3.34 4.77 10.26
CA PRO A 163 4.04 6.05 10.20
C PRO A 163 3.35 7.15 11.01
N LEU A 164 4.17 8.05 11.58
CA LEU A 164 3.75 9.25 12.31
C LEU A 164 3.15 10.31 11.38
N ALA A 165 3.62 10.34 10.13
CA ALA A 165 3.12 11.23 9.09
C ALA A 165 3.33 10.61 7.70
N ARG A 166 2.59 11.13 6.72
CA ARG A 166 2.50 10.61 5.37
C ARG A 166 2.72 11.74 4.39
N ILE A 167 3.79 11.62 3.60
CA ILE A 167 4.16 12.62 2.60
C ILE A 167 3.99 12.02 1.22
N LEU A 168 3.27 12.73 0.34
CA LEU A 168 3.31 12.46 -1.10
C LEU A 168 4.43 13.30 -1.70
N TRP A 169 5.44 12.66 -2.29
CA TRP A 169 6.54 13.32 -2.98
C TRP A 169 6.37 13.15 -4.50
N VAL A 170 6.12 14.25 -5.20
CA VAL A 170 5.95 14.26 -6.65
C VAL A 170 7.26 14.70 -7.31
N ASP A 171 7.98 13.76 -7.93
CA ASP A 171 9.28 13.98 -8.57
C ASP A 171 9.50 12.94 -9.67
N ASP A 172 9.86 13.37 -10.89
CA ASP A 172 10.21 12.49 -12.01
C ASP A 172 11.61 11.87 -11.91
N HIS A 173 12.45 12.37 -11.01
CA HIS A 173 13.79 11.89 -10.69
C HIS A 173 13.98 11.58 -9.20
N PRO A 174 13.20 10.65 -8.62
CA PRO A 174 13.22 10.40 -7.19
C PRO A 174 14.57 9.86 -6.66
N GLU A 175 15.44 9.37 -7.53
CA GLU A 175 16.84 9.04 -7.20
C GLU A 175 17.63 10.22 -6.63
N ASN A 176 17.22 11.45 -6.91
CA ASN A 176 17.88 12.66 -6.41
C ASN A 176 17.60 12.92 -4.93
N ASN A 177 16.52 12.34 -4.39
CA ASN A 177 16.01 12.63 -3.03
C ASN A 177 16.22 11.46 -2.07
N LEU A 178 17.14 10.55 -2.39
CA LEU A 178 17.37 9.33 -1.61
C LEU A 178 17.83 9.64 -0.18
N ASN A 179 18.61 10.71 0.02
CA ASN A 179 19.11 11.06 1.34
C ASN A 179 17.99 11.60 2.24
N GLU A 180 17.16 12.48 1.68
CA GLU A 180 15.99 13.07 2.32
C GLU A 180 14.96 12.01 2.65
N THR A 181 14.67 11.11 1.70
CA THR A 181 13.75 10.00 1.89
C THR A 181 14.24 9.05 2.98
N LYS A 182 15.54 8.71 3.00
CA LYS A 182 16.14 7.89 4.08
C LYS A 182 16.03 8.56 5.44
N PHE A 183 16.34 9.85 5.51
CA PHE A 183 16.22 10.61 6.75
C PHE A 183 14.78 10.62 7.25
N LEU A 184 13.81 11.00 6.42
CA LEU A 184 12.40 11.06 6.81
C LEU A 184 11.85 9.69 7.22
N ASN A 185 12.22 8.62 6.49
CA ASN A 185 11.85 7.26 6.87
C ASN A 185 12.43 6.85 8.23
N SER A 186 13.66 7.26 8.56
CA SER A 186 14.26 7.03 9.89
C SER A 186 13.50 7.73 11.02
N GLN A 187 12.77 8.81 10.69
CA GLN A 187 11.88 9.53 11.60
C GLN A 187 10.44 8.97 11.60
N GLN A 188 10.22 7.76 11.08
CA GLN A 188 8.91 7.12 10.95
C GLN A 188 7.90 7.91 10.11
N VAL A 189 8.38 8.76 9.18
CA VAL A 189 7.54 9.42 8.19
C VAL A 189 7.51 8.55 6.94
N ALA A 190 6.32 8.15 6.49
CA ALA A 190 6.19 7.40 5.25
C ALA A 190 6.21 8.35 4.05
N ILE A 191 7.18 8.12 3.16
CA ILE A 191 7.31 8.84 1.90
C ILE A 191 6.72 8.01 0.76
N PHE A 192 5.90 8.67 -0.04
CA PHE A 192 5.17 8.07 -1.13
C PHE A 192 5.48 8.81 -2.41
N THR A 193 6.26 8.18 -3.26
CA THR A 193 6.81 8.83 -4.46
C THR A 193 5.94 8.53 -5.67
N VAL A 194 5.65 9.58 -6.44
CA VAL A 194 4.99 9.51 -7.76
C VAL A 194 5.73 10.39 -8.75
N THR A 195 5.72 10.02 -10.03
CA THR A 195 6.55 10.69 -11.05
C THR A 195 5.79 11.66 -11.94
N SER A 196 4.46 11.76 -11.77
CA SER A 196 3.60 12.59 -12.61
C SER A 196 2.56 13.37 -11.80
N THR A 197 2.12 14.50 -12.38
CA THR A 197 1.07 15.35 -11.81
C THR A 197 -0.27 14.63 -11.80
N GLU A 198 -0.55 13.85 -12.83
CA GLU A 198 -1.77 13.09 -13.04
C GLU A 198 -1.93 12.02 -11.93
N GLU A 199 -0.88 11.25 -11.69
CA GLU A 199 -0.85 10.24 -10.63
C GLU A 199 -1.01 10.89 -9.24
N ALA A 200 -0.33 12.01 -9.00
CA ALA A 200 -0.48 12.75 -7.74
C ALA A 200 -1.93 13.19 -7.49
N LEU A 201 -2.61 13.75 -8.50
CA LEU A 201 -4.02 14.17 -8.40
C LEU A 201 -4.97 13.00 -8.15
N GLN A 202 -4.72 11.85 -8.77
CA GLN A 202 -5.51 10.63 -8.54
C GLN A 202 -5.37 10.16 -7.10
N LEU A 203 -4.13 10.06 -6.60
CA LEU A 203 -3.88 9.61 -5.23
C LEU A 203 -4.44 10.57 -4.19
N LEU A 204 -4.32 11.89 -4.40
CA LEU A 204 -4.88 12.89 -3.49
C LEU A 204 -6.42 12.88 -3.45
N THR A 205 -7.08 12.31 -4.48
CA THR A 205 -8.54 12.13 -4.48
C THR A 205 -8.96 10.94 -3.60
N ILE A 206 -8.11 9.93 -3.48
CA ILE A 206 -8.44 8.65 -2.85
C ILE A 206 -7.86 8.56 -1.43
N TYR A 207 -6.73 9.21 -1.18
CA TYR A 207 -5.97 9.12 0.06
C TYR A 207 -5.71 10.49 0.68
N ARG A 208 -5.64 10.50 2.01
CA ARG A 208 -5.18 11.67 2.76
C ARG A 208 -3.69 11.58 3.02
N TYR A 209 -3.00 12.70 2.81
CA TYR A 209 -1.60 12.94 3.14
C TYR A 209 -1.51 14.12 4.08
N ASP A 210 -0.46 14.15 4.90
CA ASP A 210 -0.23 15.24 5.84
C ASP A 210 0.49 16.40 5.16
N VAL A 211 1.36 16.11 4.18
CA VAL A 211 2.06 17.09 3.34
C VAL A 211 2.27 16.54 1.92
N VAL A 212 2.27 17.41 0.92
CA VAL A 212 2.78 17.14 -0.42
C VAL A 212 4.10 17.88 -0.61
N ILE A 213 5.14 17.16 -1.03
CA ILE A 213 6.38 17.73 -1.57
C ILE A 213 6.34 17.56 -3.08
N SER A 214 6.78 18.57 -3.82
CA SER A 214 6.69 18.54 -5.27
C SER A 214 7.86 19.24 -5.92
N ASP A 215 8.46 18.60 -6.91
CA ASP A 215 9.37 19.26 -7.82
C ASP A 215 8.67 20.36 -8.63
N MET A 216 9.41 21.43 -8.93
CA MET A 216 8.89 22.58 -9.68
C MET A 216 8.58 22.18 -11.12
N GLY A 217 9.52 21.50 -11.76
CA GLY A 217 9.38 20.97 -13.11
C GLY A 217 9.40 19.46 -13.11
N ARG A 218 8.67 18.84 -14.02
CA ARG A 218 8.72 17.39 -14.28
C ARG A 218 8.25 17.07 -15.70
N ASN A 219 8.75 16.00 -16.32
CA ASN A 219 8.30 15.51 -17.63
C ASN A 219 8.25 16.58 -18.74
N GLY A 220 9.20 17.52 -18.75
CA GLY A 220 9.27 18.61 -19.72
C GLY A 220 8.37 19.82 -19.44
N ASP A 221 7.57 19.79 -18.36
CA ASP A 221 6.79 20.94 -17.89
C ASP A 221 7.49 21.62 -16.71
N TRP A 222 8.10 22.78 -16.96
CA TRP A 222 8.85 23.54 -15.95
C TRP A 222 8.01 24.14 -14.82
N LEU A 223 6.68 24.15 -14.95
CA LEU A 223 5.76 24.73 -13.97
C LEU A 223 4.80 23.67 -13.39
N ALA A 224 5.12 22.39 -13.54
CA ALA A 224 4.27 21.29 -13.10
C ALA A 224 3.89 21.38 -11.61
N GLY A 225 4.83 21.72 -10.73
CA GLY A 225 4.57 21.88 -9.30
C GLY A 225 3.58 23.01 -8.98
N LEU A 226 3.68 24.13 -9.69
CA LEU A 226 2.76 25.25 -9.55
C LEU A 226 1.35 24.92 -10.08
N LYS A 227 1.27 24.22 -11.21
CA LYS A 227 -0.01 23.75 -11.76
C LYS A 227 -0.68 22.76 -10.82
N LEU A 228 0.09 21.87 -10.21
CA LEU A 228 -0.42 20.90 -9.23
C LEU A 228 -1.02 21.60 -8.00
N VAL A 229 -0.28 22.49 -7.33
CA VAL A 229 -0.83 23.19 -6.16
C VAL A 229 -2.05 24.02 -6.52
N LYS A 230 -2.03 24.71 -7.66
CA LYS A 230 -3.19 25.48 -8.15
C LYS A 230 -4.42 24.57 -8.32
N ALA A 231 -4.27 23.42 -8.98
CA ALA A 231 -5.36 22.47 -9.19
C ALA A 231 -5.93 21.94 -7.86
N LEU A 232 -5.08 21.73 -6.85
CA LEU A 232 -5.53 21.33 -5.51
C LEU A 232 -6.34 22.44 -4.84
N ARG A 233 -5.83 23.68 -4.86
CA ARG A 233 -6.52 24.83 -4.23
C ARG A 233 -7.85 25.13 -4.91
N GLU A 234 -7.95 25.02 -6.24
CA GLU A 234 -9.20 25.17 -6.99
C GLU A 234 -10.26 24.12 -6.60
N LYS A 235 -9.83 22.91 -6.25
CA LYS A 235 -10.70 21.84 -5.73
C LYS A 235 -11.01 21.99 -4.23
N GLY A 236 -10.50 23.04 -3.58
CA GLY A 236 -10.68 23.26 -2.14
C GLY A 236 -9.77 22.40 -1.25
N ASP A 237 -8.83 21.64 -1.83
CA ASP A 237 -7.85 20.86 -1.08
C ASP A 237 -6.84 21.81 -0.41
N ARG A 238 -6.68 21.67 0.91
CA ARG A 238 -5.82 22.49 1.76
C ARG A 238 -4.63 21.72 2.33
N THR A 239 -4.35 20.53 1.80
CA THR A 239 -3.15 19.76 2.17
C THR A 239 -1.92 20.67 2.03
N PRO A 240 -1.07 20.78 3.08
CA PRO A 240 0.17 21.52 3.02
C PRO A 240 1.01 21.10 1.83
N PHE A 241 1.58 22.06 1.12
CA PHE A 241 2.25 21.85 -0.15
C PHE A 241 3.57 22.61 -0.16
N LEU A 242 4.67 21.88 -0.32
CA LEU A 242 6.02 22.41 -0.38
C LEU A 242 6.61 22.13 -1.76
N ILE A 243 7.32 23.11 -2.32
CA ILE A 243 8.07 22.91 -3.56
C ILE A 243 9.54 22.67 -3.24
N TYR A 244 10.08 21.55 -3.71
CA TYR A 244 11.50 21.23 -3.60
C TYR A 244 12.15 21.48 -4.96
N THR A 245 13.09 22.43 -5.04
CA THR A 245 13.73 22.79 -6.31
C THR A 245 15.03 23.54 -6.10
N PHE A 246 16.01 23.31 -6.98
CA PHE A 246 17.33 23.93 -6.86
C PHE A 246 17.28 25.45 -7.04
N LYS A 247 17.77 26.19 -6.03
CA LYS A 247 17.95 27.67 -6.03
C LYS A 247 16.77 28.43 -6.67
N PRO A 248 15.59 28.48 -6.02
CA PRO A 248 14.47 29.25 -6.52
C PRO A 248 14.82 30.75 -6.58
N SER A 249 14.47 31.42 -7.67
CA SER A 249 14.54 32.89 -7.76
C SER A 249 13.50 33.55 -6.87
N GLU A 250 13.71 34.80 -6.45
CA GLU A 250 12.72 35.56 -5.66
C GLU A 250 11.33 35.62 -6.33
N ALA A 251 11.31 35.74 -7.65
CA ALA A 251 10.06 35.73 -8.43
C ALA A 251 9.35 34.38 -8.32
N GLN A 252 10.08 33.27 -8.38
CA GLN A 252 9.51 31.94 -8.16
C GLN A 252 8.99 31.80 -6.74
N ILE A 253 9.75 32.21 -5.73
CA ILE A 253 9.31 32.17 -4.32
C ILE A 253 7.97 32.88 -4.15
N LYS A 254 7.86 34.10 -4.69
CA LYS A 254 6.60 34.86 -4.65
C LYS A 254 5.46 34.12 -5.34
N MET A 255 5.70 33.58 -6.53
CA MET A 255 4.69 32.85 -7.30
C MET A 255 4.23 31.57 -6.60
N VAL A 256 5.12 30.84 -5.92
CA VAL A 256 4.78 29.67 -5.11
C VAL A 256 3.77 30.04 -4.02
N HIS A 257 4.05 31.11 -3.26
CA HIS A 257 3.16 31.56 -2.21
C HIS A 257 1.81 32.08 -2.76
N GLU A 258 1.82 32.80 -3.87
CA GLU A 258 0.60 33.27 -4.54
C GLU A 258 -0.31 32.12 -5.00
N GLN A 259 0.25 30.98 -5.40
CA GLN A 259 -0.52 29.78 -5.76
C GLN A 259 -0.95 28.93 -4.55
N GLY A 260 -0.63 29.36 -3.32
CA GLY A 260 -1.11 28.74 -2.09
C GLY A 260 -0.26 27.58 -1.57
N ALA A 261 0.98 27.43 -2.05
CA ALA A 261 1.98 26.58 -1.42
C ALA A 261 2.60 27.27 -0.19
N GLN A 262 3.02 26.46 0.77
CA GLN A 262 3.47 26.90 2.10
C GLN A 262 4.96 27.27 2.09
N GLY A 263 5.76 26.70 1.18
CA GLY A 263 7.17 27.00 1.08
C GLY A 263 7.81 26.49 -0.20
N VAL A 264 9.00 27.02 -0.49
CA VAL A 264 9.89 26.52 -1.54
C VAL A 264 11.33 26.53 -1.06
N THR A 265 12.07 25.46 -1.35
CA THR A 265 13.49 25.34 -0.98
C THR A 265 14.19 24.35 -1.89
N GLY A 266 15.51 24.49 -2.05
CA GLY A 266 16.38 23.45 -2.64
C GLY A 266 17.41 22.93 -1.65
N ASP A 267 17.27 23.33 -0.39
CA ASP A 267 18.14 22.96 0.72
C ASP A 267 17.41 21.96 1.63
N PRO A 268 17.99 20.76 1.88
CA PRO A 268 17.36 19.72 2.70
C PRO A 268 17.03 20.19 4.12
N PHE A 269 17.90 21.00 4.73
CA PHE A 269 17.68 21.45 6.11
C PHE A 269 16.45 22.36 6.20
N SER A 270 16.34 23.32 5.29
CA SER A 270 15.18 24.19 5.15
C SER A 270 13.91 23.39 4.84
N LEU A 271 14.00 22.31 4.04
CA LEU A 271 12.87 21.41 3.77
C LEU A 271 12.35 20.78 5.06
N TYR A 272 13.24 20.24 5.89
CA TYR A 272 12.85 19.60 7.14
C TYR A 272 12.24 20.58 8.15
N GLN A 273 12.76 21.81 8.20
CA GLN A 273 12.17 22.87 9.03
C GLN A 273 10.73 23.18 8.61
N MET A 274 10.48 23.34 7.30
CA MET A 274 9.13 23.56 6.77
C MET A 274 8.21 22.36 7.04
N LEU A 275 8.71 21.13 6.92
CA LEU A 275 7.94 19.93 7.25
C LEU A 275 7.55 19.88 8.73
N ALA A 276 8.45 20.28 9.63
CA ALA A 276 8.20 20.26 11.08
C ALA A 276 7.04 21.19 11.52
N GLU A 277 6.63 22.15 10.68
CA GLU A 277 5.45 22.99 10.92
C GLU A 277 4.12 22.24 10.68
N HIS A 278 4.17 21.13 9.94
CA HIS A 278 2.98 20.39 9.49
C HIS A 278 2.92 18.96 10.00
N ILE A 279 4.06 18.35 10.31
CA ILE A 279 4.17 16.96 10.76
C ILE A 279 5.07 16.84 11.99
N PRO A 280 4.87 15.81 12.84
CA PRO A 280 5.69 15.59 14.04
C PRO A 280 7.09 15.11 13.66
N LEU A 281 8.00 16.06 13.39
CA LEU A 281 9.44 15.85 13.29
C LEU A 281 10.13 16.32 14.58
N PRO A 282 11.16 15.63 15.07
CA PRO A 282 11.91 16.09 16.24
C PRO A 282 12.54 17.46 16.00
N LYS A 283 12.37 18.38 16.95
CA LYS A 283 12.80 19.79 16.87
C LYS A 283 14.32 19.99 16.86
N GLN A 284 15.10 18.97 17.25
CA GLN A 284 16.56 18.97 17.11
C GLN A 284 16.95 18.17 15.89
N ILE A 285 16.99 18.85 14.74
CA ILE A 285 17.74 18.39 13.58
C ILE A 285 19.19 18.84 13.85
N GLU A 286 19.84 18.20 14.82
CA GLU A 286 21.28 18.36 15.03
C GLU A 286 21.98 17.39 14.06
N LEU A 287 22.69 17.97 13.08
CA LEU A 287 23.68 17.28 12.25
C LEU A 287 25.04 17.35 12.94
#